data_AF-A0A7Y2ITE9-F1
#
_entry.id   AF-A0A7Y2ITE9-F1
#
_cell.length_a   1.000
_cell.length_b   1.000
_cell.length_c   1.000
_cell.angle_alpha   90.00
_cell.angle_beta   90.00
_cell.angle_gamma   90.00
#
_symmetry.space_group_name_H-M   'P 1'
#
loop_
_entity.id
_entity.type
_entity.pdbx_description
1 polymer ?
#
loop_
_entity_poly.entity_id
_entity_poly.type
_entity_poly.pdbx_seq_one_letter_code
_entity_poly.pdbx_strand_id
1 'polypeptide(L)' 'QTFTVSNIGAVGGRYGTPIVPYRTTAILSVGRADPRPVVRDDQIVIGREFPLSLSYDHRVIDGAAGRAFMAALVAAIEEA' A
#
# COMPACT_ATOMS: atom_id res chain seq x y z
N GLN A 1 2.45 14.51 -14.34
CA GLN A 1 2.48 13.22 -13.61
C GLN A 1 1.70 13.41 -12.32
N THR A 2 0.66 12.62 -12.06
CA THR A 2 -0.32 12.87 -10.97
C THR A 2 -0.08 12.00 -9.73
N PHE A 3 0.52 10.81 -9.91
CA PHE A 3 0.73 9.80 -8.88
C PHE A 3 2.08 9.12 -9.05
N THR A 4 2.67 8.63 -7.96
CA THR A 4 3.95 7.92 -7.98
C THR A 4 3.82 6.56 -7.27
N VAL A 5 4.46 5.53 -7.83
CA VAL A 5 4.64 4.23 -7.18
C VAL A 5 6.12 4.03 -6.90
N SER A 6 6.45 3.57 -5.69
CA SER A 6 7.81 3.27 -5.26
C SER A 6 7.88 1.87 -4.67
N ASN A 7 8.73 1.01 -5.22
CA ASN A 7 8.94 -0.35 -4.72
C ASN A 7 10.11 -0.37 -3.73
N ILE A 8 9.80 -0.31 -2.44
CA ILE A 8 10.81 -0.47 -1.36
C ILE A 8 11.05 -1.94 -1.02
N GLY A 9 10.15 -2.83 -1.44
CA GLY A 9 10.32 -4.28 -1.29
C GLY A 9 11.55 -4.83 -1.98
N ALA A 10 11.97 -4.20 -3.09
CA ALA A 10 13.19 -4.56 -3.82
C ALA A 10 14.47 -4.45 -2.97
N VAL A 11 14.48 -3.59 -1.96
CA VAL A 11 15.61 -3.41 -1.03
C VAL A 11 15.32 -4.00 0.36
N GLY A 12 14.27 -4.82 0.49
CA GLY A 12 13.88 -5.47 1.74
C GLY A 12 13.00 -4.63 2.68
N GLY A 13 12.53 -3.47 2.24
CA GLY A 13 11.64 -2.62 3.02
C GLY A 13 10.23 -3.23 3.16
N ARG A 14 9.67 -3.17 4.37
CA ARG A 14 8.29 -3.59 4.66
C ARG A 14 7.35 -2.39 4.62
N TYR A 15 7.43 -1.49 5.59
CA TYR A 15 6.64 -0.25 5.60
C TYR A 15 7.54 0.94 5.30
N GLY A 16 6.94 2.01 4.77
CA GLY A 16 7.62 3.27 4.56
C GLY A 16 6.66 4.44 4.70
N THR A 17 7.20 5.59 5.06
CA THR A 17 6.50 6.88 5.00
C THR A 17 7.10 7.68 3.84
N PRO A 18 6.78 7.33 2.58
CA PRO A 18 7.38 7.99 1.42
C PRO A 18 7.01 9.48 1.39
N ILE A 19 7.94 10.32 0.96
CA ILE A 19 7.67 11.74 0.72
C ILE A 19 6.96 11.87 -0.63
N VAL A 20 5.84 12.60 -0.65
CA VAL A 20 5.14 12.93 -1.90
C VAL A 20 6.07 13.75 -2.79
N PRO A 21 6.44 13.25 -3.99
CA PRO A 21 7.30 13.99 -4.90
C PRO A 21 6.70 15.33 -5.32
N TYR A 22 7.58 16.30 -5.63
CA TYR A 22 7.13 17.60 -6.10
C TYR A 22 6.23 17.45 -7.34
N ARG A 23 5.10 18.18 -7.35
CA ARG A 23 4.05 18.17 -8.39
C ARG A 23 3.19 16.90 -8.49
N THR A 24 3.26 15.98 -7.53
CA THR A 24 2.25 14.92 -7.37
C THR A 24 1.42 15.16 -6.10
N THR A 25 0.28 14.48 -5.97
CA THR A 25 -0.60 14.60 -4.80
C THR A 25 -0.52 13.40 -3.88
N ALA A 26 0.00 12.26 -4.35
CA ALA A 26 0.18 11.06 -3.58
C ALA A 26 1.30 10.16 -4.12
N ILE A 27 1.81 9.31 -3.23
CA ILE A 27 2.79 8.26 -3.54
C ILE A 27 2.42 6.98 -2.78
N LEU A 28 2.45 5.85 -3.49
CA LEU A 28 2.28 4.52 -2.93
C LEU A 28 3.63 3.82 -2.82
N SER A 29 4.01 3.42 -1.61
CA SER A 29 5.14 2.55 -1.37
C SER A 29 4.69 1.09 -1.25
N VAL A 30 5.28 0.22 -2.07
CA VAL A 30 5.05 -1.23 -2.08
C VAL A 30 6.21 -1.91 -1.38
N GLY A 31 5.92 -2.58 -0.27
CA GLY A 31 6.93 -3.34 0.47
C GLY A 31 7.10 -4.76 -0.04
N ARG A 32 8.02 -5.48 0.61
CA ARG A 32 8.38 -6.84 0.21
C ARG A 32 7.22 -7.81 0.43
N ALA A 33 6.99 -8.67 -0.57
CA ALA A 33 6.07 -9.79 -0.47
C ALA A 33 6.76 -10.97 0.23
N ASP A 34 6.29 -11.35 1.41
CA ASP A 34 6.90 -12.42 2.22
C ASP A 34 5.82 -13.37 2.80
N PRO A 35 6.18 -14.64 3.09
CA PRO A 35 5.28 -15.57 3.77
C PRO A 35 4.99 -15.11 5.20
N ARG A 36 3.72 -15.13 5.60
CA ARG A 36 3.24 -14.71 6.92
C ARG A 36 2.08 -15.58 7.41
N PRO A 37 1.96 -15.81 8.72
CA PRO A 37 0.75 -16.37 9.29
C PRO A 37 -0.40 -15.38 9.13
N VAL A 38 -1.46 -15.80 8.44
CA VAL A 38 -2.69 -15.03 8.24
C VAL A 38 -3.89 -15.88 8.65
N VAL A 39 -5.00 -15.23 9.01
CA VAL A 39 -6.25 -15.92 9.29
C VAL A 39 -7.07 -16.00 8.01
N ARG A 40 -7.46 -17.22 7.61
CA ARG A 40 -8.43 -17.50 6.54
C ARG A 40 -9.37 -18.59 7.03
N ASP A 41 -10.67 -18.38 6.86
CA ASP A 41 -11.71 -19.33 7.30
C ASP A 41 -11.53 -19.78 8.75
N ASP A 42 -11.26 -18.82 9.65
CA ASP A 42 -10.97 -19.03 11.08
C ASP A 42 -9.76 -19.94 11.39
N GLN A 43 -8.87 -20.16 10.43
CA GLN A 43 -7.64 -20.94 10.58
C GLN A 43 -6.40 -20.10 10.32
N ILE A 44 -5.32 -20.38 11.07
CA ILE A 44 -4.00 -19.79 10.81
C ILE A 44 -3.34 -20.58 9.68
N VAL A 45 -3.12 -19.92 8.55
CA VAL A 45 -2.44 -20.47 7.38
C VAL A 45 -1.25 -19.59 6.99
N ILE A 46 -0.30 -20.16 6.25
CA ILE A 46 0.78 -19.35 5.65
C ILE A 46 0.24 -18.72 4.36
N GLY A 47 0.11 -17.39 4.37
CA GLY A 47 -0.22 -16.57 3.21
C GLY A 47 0.97 -15.74 2.74
N ARG A 48 0.94 -15.26 1.51
CA ARG A 48 1.88 -14.24 1.03
C ARG A 48 1.19 -12.88 1.15
N GLU A 49 1.74 -11.99 1.96
CA GLU A 49 1.31 -10.60 2.05
C GLU A 49 2.41 -9.68 1.54
N PHE A 50 2.03 -8.53 1.01
CA PHE A 50 2.93 -7.40 0.82
C PHE A 50 2.27 -6.15 1.40
N PRO A 51 2.97 -5.39 2.24
CA PRO A 51 2.43 -4.17 2.82
C PRO A 51 2.40 -3.04 1.78
N LEU A 52 1.39 -2.19 1.92
CA LEU A 52 1.21 -0.98 1.12
C LEU A 52 1.18 0.24 2.06
N SER A 53 1.92 1.28 1.70
CA SER A 53 1.94 2.55 2.46
C SER A 53 1.63 3.72 1.54
N LEU A 54 0.55 4.45 1.81
CA LEU A 54 0.12 5.60 1.03
C LEU A 54 0.45 6.89 1.79
N SER A 55 1.27 7.74 1.18
CA SER A 55 1.42 9.14 1.61
C SER A 55 0.70 10.04 0.61
N TYR A 56 0.04 11.08 1.12
CA TYR A 56 -0.72 12.03 0.31
C TYR A 56 -0.67 13.42 0.92
N ASP A 57 -0.91 14.42 0.09
CA ASP A 57 -1.09 15.80 0.54
C ASP A 57 -2.47 15.96 1.18
N HIS A 58 -2.51 16.10 2.51
CA HIS A 58 -3.75 16.19 3.28
C HIS A 58 -4.55 17.47 3.01
N ARG A 59 -3.96 18.46 2.31
CA ARG A 59 -4.67 19.65 1.84
C ARG A 59 -5.59 19.35 0.65
N VAL A 60 -5.35 18.23 -0.05
CA VAL A 60 -6.05 17.83 -1.28
C VAL A 60 -6.87 16.56 -1.05
N ILE A 61 -6.33 15.61 -0.28
CA ILE A 61 -6.94 14.30 -0.02
C ILE A 61 -7.18 14.19 1.49
N ASP A 62 -8.43 13.96 1.89
CA ASP A 62 -8.73 13.67 3.29
C ASP A 62 -8.55 12.18 3.64
N GLY A 63 -8.65 11.86 4.93
CA GLY A 63 -8.47 10.49 5.41
C GLY A 63 -9.53 9.51 4.91
N ALA A 64 -10.76 9.95 4.67
CA ALA A 64 -11.83 9.08 4.18
C ALA A 64 -11.58 8.70 2.72
N ALA A 65 -11.25 9.67 1.87
CA ALA A 65 -10.88 9.44 0.47
C ALA A 65 -9.62 8.56 0.35
N GLY A 66 -8.58 8.83 1.16
CA GLY A 66 -7.38 8.01 1.20
C GLY A 66 -7.65 6.56 1.62
N ARG A 67 -8.51 6.36 2.63
CA ARG A 67 -8.91 5.02 3.08
C ARG A 67 -9.74 4.27 2.04
N ALA A 68 -10.68 4.96 1.39
CA ALA A 68 -11.50 4.40 0.32
C ALA A 68 -10.64 3.96 -0.88
N PHE A 69 -9.69 4.79 -1.30
CA PHE A 69 -8.72 4.44 -2.35
C PHE A 69 -7.94 3.18 -1.99
N MET A 70 -7.39 3.11 -0.77
CA MET A 70 -6.64 1.93 -0.32
C MET A 70 -7.48 0.66 -0.29
N ALA A 71 -8.74 0.75 0.15
CA ALA A 71 -9.65 -0.40 0.15
C ALA A 71 -9.94 -0.89 -1.27
N ALA A 72 -10.24 0.04 -2.19
CA ALA A 72 -10.48 -0.29 -3.59
C ALA A 72 -9.23 -0.90 -4.27
N LEU A 73 -8.04 -0.37 -3.97
CA LEU A 73 -6.78 -0.89 -4.49
C LEU A 73 -6.51 -2.32 -3.99
N VAL A 74 -6.71 -2.59 -2.70
CA VAL A 74 -6.53 -3.94 -2.13
C VAL A 74 -7.48 -4.93 -2.80
N ALA A 75 -8.77 -4.60 -2.89
CA ALA A 75 -9.75 -5.45 -3.56
C ALA A 75 -9.36 -5.75 -5.02
N ALA A 76 -8.95 -4.72 -5.78
CA ALA A 76 -8.54 -4.88 -7.17
C ALA A 76 -7.29 -5.76 -7.34
N ILE A 77 -6.38 -5.80 -6.36
CA ILE A 77 -5.20 -6.68 -6.41
C ILE A 77 -5.53 -8.10 -5.95
N GLU A 78 -6.44 -8.27 -5.00
CA GLU A 78 -6.83 -9.61 -4.52
C GLU A 78 -7.76 -10.35 -5.49
N GLU A 79 -8.50 -9.62 -6.32
CA GLU A 79 -9.31 -10.19 -7.42
C GLU A 79 -8.48 -10.64 -8.63
N ALA A 80 -7.24 -10.15 -8.78
CA ALA A 80 -6.36 -10.39 -9.92
C ALA A 80 -5.45 -11.63 -9.73
#